data_AF-A0A847I707-F1
#
_entry.id   AF-A0A847I707-F1
#
_cell.length_a   1.000
_cell.length_b   1.000
_cell.length_c   1.000
_cell.angle_alpha   90.00
_cell.angle_beta   90.00
_cell.angle_gamma   90.00
#
_symmetry.space_group_name_H-M   'P 1'
#
loop_
_entity.id
_entity.type
_entity.pdbx_description
1 polymer ?
#
loop_
_entity_poly.entity_id
_entity_poly.type
_entity_poly.pdbx_seq_one_letter_code
_entity_poly.pdbx_strand_id
1 'polypeptide(L)'
;MVGNAGCGRKESDKTSAGGPGAQSAYVPPPPIKPEYTFAEGLREKHPAPAMFVQQFLETCLAGDYAGYRLLASRRREPESRERFTTIYHGIRGLHVESIEQHSLPELAEEVYLVVCKVDFPPDSKVKLRRKTDKVAILAFKEEGEWRMLPAPAAMQPGSETMSESDRAPATTSAPTYPWDEEGP
;
A
#
# COMPACT_ATOMS: atom_id res chain seq x y z
N MET A 1 15.42 43.32 67.66
CA MET A 1 14.42 43.48 68.72
C MET A 1 13.04 43.52 68.09
N VAL A 2 12.09 42.87 68.76
CA VAL A 2 10.73 42.53 68.35
C VAL A 2 9.88 43.78 68.12
N GLY A 3 9.00 43.73 67.12
CA GLY A 3 7.93 44.71 66.91
C GLY A 3 6.81 44.10 66.08
N ASN A 4 5.94 43.34 66.74
CA ASN A 4 4.73 42.73 66.17
C ASN A 4 3.54 43.67 66.46
N ALA A 5 2.82 44.13 65.44
CA ALA A 5 1.50 44.76 65.62
C ALA A 5 0.72 44.81 64.30
N GLY A 6 -0.52 44.31 64.29
CA GLY A 6 -1.51 44.66 63.27
C GLY A 6 -2.52 43.56 62.91
N CYS A 7 -3.54 43.39 63.75
CA CYS A 7 -4.74 42.59 63.46
C CYS A 7 -5.57 43.15 62.29
N GLY A 8 -6.21 42.25 61.53
CA GLY A 8 -7.30 42.59 60.61
C GLY A 8 -7.96 41.37 59.98
N ARG A 9 -8.86 40.68 60.72
CA ARG A 9 -9.81 39.73 60.12
C ARG A 9 -10.83 40.50 59.27
N LYS A 10 -11.03 40.06 58.03
CA LYS A 10 -12.35 40.02 57.39
C LYS A 10 -12.46 38.71 56.61
N GLU A 11 -13.30 37.82 57.12
CA GLU A 11 -13.90 36.75 56.36
C GLU A 11 -14.78 37.36 55.27
N SER A 12 -14.59 36.91 54.04
CA SER A 12 -15.57 37.03 52.96
C SER A 12 -15.44 35.77 52.14
N ASP A 13 -16.30 34.83 52.51
CA ASP A 13 -16.65 33.63 51.79
C ASP A 13 -16.93 33.97 50.31
N LYS A 14 -16.13 33.42 49.40
CA LYS A 14 -16.47 33.26 47.99
C LYS A 14 -15.68 32.08 47.44
N THR A 15 -16.35 30.94 47.53
CA THR A 15 -16.19 29.72 46.75
C THR A 15 -15.41 29.95 45.44
N SER A 16 -14.16 29.48 45.42
CA SER A 16 -13.44 29.19 44.18
C SER A 16 -12.72 27.88 44.40
N ALA A 17 -13.46 26.79 44.17
CA ALA A 17 -12.90 25.46 44.00
C ALA A 17 -12.14 25.43 42.67
N GLY A 18 -10.98 26.09 42.64
CA GLY A 18 -9.97 25.93 41.60
C GLY A 18 -9.20 24.64 41.88
N GLY A 19 -9.83 23.50 41.64
CA GLY A 19 -9.08 22.25 41.54
C GLY A 19 -8.17 22.35 40.31
N PRO A 20 -6.86 22.06 40.41
CA PRO A 20 -6.06 21.80 39.23
C PRO A 20 -6.51 20.43 38.71
N GLY A 21 -7.62 20.42 37.99
CA GLY A 21 -7.98 19.30 37.14
C GLY A 21 -6.87 19.19 36.12
N ALA A 22 -5.94 18.27 36.39
CA ALA A 22 -4.91 17.87 35.46
C ALA A 22 -5.62 17.56 34.13
N GLN A 23 -5.50 18.48 33.18
CA GLN A 23 -5.79 18.18 31.79
C GLN A 23 -4.81 17.06 31.46
N SER A 24 -5.31 15.83 31.49
CA SER A 24 -4.58 14.67 31.00
C SER A 24 -4.12 15.06 29.61
N ALA A 25 -2.82 15.34 29.48
CA ALA A 25 -2.24 15.72 28.22
C ALA A 25 -2.58 14.58 27.27
N TYR A 26 -3.41 14.87 26.27
CA TYR A 26 -3.75 13.90 25.24
C TYR A 26 -2.44 13.53 24.56
N VAL A 27 -1.88 12.39 24.95
CA VAL A 27 -0.78 11.76 24.25
C VAL A 27 -1.44 11.03 23.09
N PRO A 28 -1.31 11.51 21.83
CA PRO A 28 -1.82 10.75 20.71
C PRO A 28 -1.17 9.36 20.76
N PRO A 29 -1.95 8.28 20.54
CA PRO A 29 -1.37 6.95 20.48
C PRO A 29 -0.22 6.95 19.48
N PRO A 30 0.88 6.23 19.78
CA PRO A 30 2.03 6.20 18.89
C PRO A 30 1.57 5.79 17.48
N PRO A 31 2.12 6.41 16.43
CA PRO A 31 1.77 6.05 15.07
C PRO A 31 1.98 4.56 14.89
N ILE A 32 0.90 3.84 14.55
CA ILE A 32 0.95 2.39 14.30
C ILE A 32 1.88 2.21 13.10
N LYS A 33 3.06 1.62 13.34
CA LYS A 33 3.97 1.27 12.27
C LYS A 33 3.31 0.17 11.44
N PRO A 34 3.25 0.30 10.11
CA PRO A 34 2.73 -0.78 9.30
C PRO A 34 3.60 -2.02 9.46
N GLU A 35 2.96 -3.18 9.59
CA GLU A 35 3.64 -4.47 9.69
C GLU A 35 3.34 -5.31 8.46
N TYR A 36 4.22 -6.28 8.18
CA TYR A 36 3.98 -7.29 7.16
C TYR A 36 4.13 -8.69 7.73
N THR A 37 3.37 -9.64 7.18
CA THR A 37 3.44 -11.06 7.56
C THR A 37 3.40 -11.95 6.33
N PHE A 38 3.92 -13.16 6.45
CA PHE A 38 3.82 -14.22 5.44
C PHE A 38 2.89 -15.30 5.95
N ALA A 39 2.06 -15.86 5.06
CA ALA A 39 1.34 -17.08 5.38
C ALA A 39 2.30 -18.23 5.73
N GLU A 40 1.80 -19.18 6.52
CA GLU A 40 2.59 -20.27 7.09
C GLU A 40 3.28 -21.11 5.99
N GLY A 41 4.56 -21.45 6.18
CA GLY A 41 5.31 -22.30 5.27
C GLY A 41 5.79 -21.64 3.97
N LEU A 42 5.39 -20.39 3.66
CA LEU A 42 5.77 -19.74 2.40
C LEU A 42 7.26 -19.43 2.31
N ARG A 43 7.87 -19.02 3.43
CA ARG A 43 9.30 -18.69 3.49
C ARG A 43 10.17 -19.91 3.30
N GLU A 44 9.75 -21.03 3.88
CA GLU A 44 10.43 -22.32 3.81
C GLU A 44 10.28 -22.94 2.41
N LYS A 45 9.09 -22.85 1.82
CA LYS A 45 8.80 -23.39 0.48
C LYS A 45 9.49 -22.60 -0.63
N HIS A 46 9.59 -21.29 -0.49
CA HIS A 46 10.09 -20.39 -1.52
C HIS A 46 11.10 -19.36 -0.96
N PRO A 47 12.27 -19.80 -0.45
CA PRO A 47 13.17 -18.95 0.33
C PRO A 47 13.73 -17.77 -0.48
N ALA A 48 14.16 -18.01 -1.72
CA ALA A 48 14.74 -16.96 -2.57
C ALA A 48 13.74 -15.84 -2.92
N PRO A 49 12.55 -16.12 -3.49
CA PRO A 49 11.57 -15.07 -3.75
C PRO A 49 10.99 -14.49 -2.45
N ALA A 50 10.86 -15.27 -1.36
CA ALA A 50 10.39 -14.73 -0.08
C ALA A 50 11.35 -13.70 0.52
N MET A 51 12.68 -13.91 0.43
CA MET A 51 13.68 -12.91 0.82
C MET A 51 13.57 -11.63 -0.01
N PHE A 52 13.40 -11.75 -1.32
CA PHE A 52 13.21 -10.60 -2.19
C PHE A 52 11.91 -9.85 -1.88
N VAL A 53 10.79 -10.57 -1.70
CA VAL A 53 9.50 -9.98 -1.32
C VAL A 53 9.63 -9.27 0.02
N GLN A 54 10.34 -9.86 0.98
CA GLN A 54 10.61 -9.21 2.26
C GLN A 54 11.34 -7.87 2.07
N GLN A 55 12.46 -7.86 1.31
CA GLN A 55 13.19 -6.62 1.01
C GLN A 55 12.29 -5.58 0.33
N PHE A 56 11.47 -6.02 -0.61
CA PHE A 56 10.52 -5.16 -1.31
C PHE A 56 9.49 -4.52 -0.36
N LEU A 57 8.88 -5.33 0.51
CA LEU A 57 7.91 -4.84 1.50
C LEU A 57 8.56 -3.88 2.48
N GLU A 58 9.74 -4.21 3.00
CA GLU A 58 10.50 -3.33 3.90
C GLU A 58 10.84 -1.99 3.25
N THR A 59 11.27 -2.01 1.98
CA THR A 59 11.53 -0.80 1.19
C THR A 59 10.27 0.05 1.04
N CYS A 60 9.12 -0.58 0.74
CA CYS A 60 7.84 0.12 0.64
C CYS A 60 7.40 0.72 1.98
N LEU A 61 7.51 -0.03 3.08
CA LEU A 61 7.11 0.42 4.41
C LEU A 61 8.09 1.42 5.05
N ALA A 62 9.32 1.51 4.54
CA ALA A 62 10.25 2.59 4.85
C ALA A 62 9.92 3.89 4.09
N GLY A 63 9.01 3.85 3.11
CA GLY A 63 8.73 4.98 2.22
C GLY A 63 9.89 5.29 1.26
N ASP A 64 10.82 4.36 1.05
CA ASP A 64 11.97 4.54 0.18
C ASP A 64 11.58 4.35 -1.29
N TYR A 65 11.12 5.44 -1.90
CA TYR A 65 10.75 5.44 -3.32
C TYR A 65 11.95 5.18 -4.24
N ALA A 66 13.17 5.60 -3.87
CA ALA A 66 14.35 5.38 -4.68
C ALA A 66 14.72 3.88 -4.70
N GLY A 67 14.74 3.24 -3.53
CA GLY A 67 14.91 1.79 -3.40
C GLY A 67 13.81 1.02 -4.13
N TYR A 68 12.55 1.45 -3.99
CA TYR A 68 11.41 0.84 -4.71
C TYR A 68 11.64 0.82 -6.23
N ARG A 69 12.13 1.93 -6.80
CA ARG A 69 12.43 2.01 -8.24
C ARG A 69 13.57 1.09 -8.67
N LEU A 70 14.53 0.81 -7.79
CA LEU A 70 15.62 -0.13 -8.09
C LEU A 70 15.14 -1.58 -8.12
N LEU A 71 14.12 -1.92 -7.32
CA LEU A 71 13.50 -3.26 -7.30
C LEU A 71 12.48 -3.46 -8.42
N ALA A 72 11.98 -2.38 -9.02
CA ALA A 72 11.11 -2.47 -10.19
C ALA A 72 11.87 -2.97 -11.43
N SER A 73 11.21 -3.80 -12.24
CA SER A 73 11.72 -4.23 -13.54
C SER A 73 11.86 -3.03 -14.48
N ARG A 74 12.86 -3.10 -15.36
CA ARG A 74 13.09 -2.07 -16.40
C ARG A 74 12.08 -2.14 -17.55
N ARG A 75 11.30 -3.22 -17.63
CA ARG A 75 10.31 -3.47 -18.69
C ARG A 75 9.08 -2.58 -18.61
N ARG A 76 8.82 -1.98 -17.44
CA ARG A 76 7.66 -1.14 -17.20
C ARG A 76 8.04 0.02 -16.30
N GLU A 77 7.47 1.18 -16.57
CA GLU A 77 7.65 2.32 -15.69
C GLU A 77 7.05 2.02 -14.30
N PRO A 78 7.81 2.24 -13.21
CA PRO A 78 7.31 2.07 -11.86
C PRO A 78 6.18 3.05 -11.55
N GLU A 79 5.42 2.79 -10.48
CA GLU A 79 4.40 3.75 -10.04
C GLU A 79 5.03 5.12 -9.73
N SER A 80 4.27 6.20 -9.95
CA SER A 80 4.75 7.56 -9.67
C SER A 80 5.03 7.75 -8.19
N ARG A 81 5.90 8.70 -7.85
CA ARG A 81 6.25 9.00 -6.45
C ARG A 81 5.01 9.39 -5.64
N GLU A 82 4.16 10.23 -6.22
CA GLU A 82 2.93 10.71 -5.57
C GLU A 82 2.00 9.54 -5.26
N ARG A 83 1.87 8.60 -6.21
CA ARG A 83 1.01 7.42 -6.03
C ARG A 83 1.59 6.47 -5.01
N PHE A 84 2.90 6.21 -5.06
CA PHE A 84 3.62 5.42 -4.07
C PHE A 84 3.43 5.98 -2.66
N THR A 85 3.69 7.28 -2.47
CA THR A 85 3.54 7.97 -1.18
C THR A 85 2.09 7.92 -0.68
N THR A 86 1.11 8.11 -1.57
CA THR A 86 -0.32 8.01 -1.22
C THR A 86 -0.68 6.60 -0.74
N ILE A 87 -0.20 5.56 -1.42
CA ILE A 87 -0.47 4.17 -1.04
C ILE A 87 0.22 3.87 0.30
N TYR A 88 1.51 4.16 0.40
CA TYR A 88 2.33 3.95 1.59
C TYR A 88 1.69 4.55 2.85
N HIS A 89 1.27 5.82 2.82
CA HIS A 89 0.62 6.45 3.98
C HIS A 89 -0.78 5.89 4.29
N GLY A 90 -1.38 5.18 3.34
CA GLY A 90 -2.67 4.51 3.54
C GLY A 90 -2.57 3.11 4.11
N ILE A 91 -1.39 2.46 4.07
CA ILE A 91 -1.25 1.07 4.50
C ILE A 91 -1.20 0.98 6.02
N ARG A 92 -2.03 0.12 6.60
CA ARG A 92 -1.96 -0.32 7.99
C ARG A 92 -1.19 -1.63 8.14
N GLY A 93 -1.32 -2.52 7.17
CA GLY A 93 -0.66 -3.83 7.21
C GLY A 93 -0.62 -4.49 5.84
N LEU A 94 0.30 -5.43 5.69
CA LEU A 94 0.48 -6.25 4.49
C LEU A 94 0.52 -7.73 4.88
N HIS A 95 -0.17 -8.58 4.14
CA HIS A 95 -0.15 -10.02 4.36
C HIS A 95 0.14 -10.73 3.04
N VAL A 96 1.28 -11.42 2.95
CA VAL A 96 1.63 -12.24 1.79
C VAL A 96 0.89 -13.56 1.91
N GLU A 97 -0.14 -13.73 1.08
CA GLU A 97 -1.04 -14.88 1.12
C GLU A 97 -0.51 -16.08 0.34
N SER A 98 0.12 -15.84 -0.82
CA SER A 98 0.68 -16.91 -1.64
C SER A 98 1.92 -16.47 -2.43
N ILE A 99 2.76 -17.46 -2.74
CA ILE A 99 3.86 -17.38 -3.69
C ILE A 99 3.73 -18.61 -4.58
N GLU A 100 3.48 -18.41 -5.87
CA GLU A 100 3.27 -19.47 -6.84
C GLU A 100 4.25 -19.33 -8.00
N GLN A 101 4.88 -20.43 -8.40
CA GLN A 101 5.79 -20.42 -9.54
C GLN A 101 4.99 -20.56 -10.84
N HIS A 102 5.24 -19.65 -11.78
CA HIS A 102 4.68 -19.63 -13.13
C HIS A 102 5.79 -19.66 -14.17
N SER A 103 5.50 -20.29 -15.30
CA SER A 103 6.32 -20.19 -16.50
C SER A 103 5.74 -19.09 -17.37
N LEU A 104 6.46 -17.97 -17.48
CA LEU A 104 6.14 -16.83 -18.35
C LEU A 104 7.38 -16.55 -19.20
N PRO A 105 7.57 -17.30 -20.31
CA PRO A 105 8.79 -17.26 -21.12
C PRO A 105 9.14 -15.87 -21.65
N GLU A 106 8.15 -15.00 -21.80
CA GLU A 106 8.32 -13.61 -22.20
C GLU A 106 9.05 -12.78 -21.13
N LEU A 107 9.01 -13.18 -19.85
CA LEU A 107 9.66 -12.50 -18.73
C LEU A 107 10.97 -13.18 -18.35
N ALA A 108 10.91 -14.42 -17.88
CA ALA A 108 12.05 -15.19 -17.40
C ALA A 108 11.70 -16.69 -17.32
N GLU A 109 12.72 -17.53 -17.17
CA GLU A 109 12.54 -18.98 -16.96
C GLU A 109 11.75 -19.29 -15.68
N GLU A 110 11.99 -18.52 -14.62
CA GLU A 110 11.30 -18.65 -13.34
C GLU A 110 10.67 -17.32 -12.94
N VAL A 111 9.33 -17.32 -12.85
CA VAL A 111 8.55 -16.18 -12.37
C VAL A 111 7.70 -16.62 -11.19
N TYR A 112 7.63 -15.80 -10.16
CA TYR A 112 6.82 -16.06 -8.98
C TYR A 112 5.68 -15.03 -8.90
N LEU A 113 4.44 -15.51 -8.94
CA LEU A 113 3.26 -14.72 -8.64
C LEU A 113 3.12 -14.63 -7.13
N VAL A 114 3.18 -13.41 -6.60
CA VAL A 114 3.05 -13.13 -5.17
C VAL A 114 1.75 -12.39 -4.97
N VAL A 115 0.84 -12.99 -4.20
CA VAL A 115 -0.44 -12.36 -3.83
C VAL A 115 -0.30 -11.78 -2.43
N CYS A 116 -0.57 -10.48 -2.32
CA CYS A 116 -0.51 -9.74 -1.07
C CYS A 116 -1.86 -9.07 -0.80
N LYS A 117 -2.40 -9.30 0.40
CA LYS A 117 -3.52 -8.54 0.94
C LYS A 117 -3.00 -7.28 1.61
N VAL A 118 -3.66 -6.17 1.32
CA VAL A 118 -3.32 -4.83 1.81
C VAL A 118 -4.42 -4.36 2.74
N ASP A 119 -4.09 -4.21 4.02
CA ASP A 119 -5.01 -3.70 5.02
C ASP A 119 -4.93 -2.18 5.05
N PHE A 120 -6.03 -1.52 4.69
CA PHE A 120 -6.21 -0.08 4.85
C PHE A 120 -7.05 0.22 6.10
N PRO A 121 -6.84 1.36 6.79
CA PRO A 121 -7.77 1.85 7.80
C PRO A 121 -9.19 2.00 7.23
N PRO A 122 -10.26 1.76 8.01
CA PRO A 122 -11.64 1.84 7.53
C PRO A 122 -12.01 3.22 6.99
N ASP A 123 -11.40 4.28 7.53
CA ASP A 123 -11.62 5.67 7.11
C ASP A 123 -10.71 6.11 5.95
N SER A 124 -9.88 5.20 5.42
CA SER A 124 -8.93 5.52 4.36
C SER A 124 -9.66 5.80 3.05
N LYS A 125 -9.39 6.97 2.48
CA LYS A 125 -9.80 7.30 1.10
C LYS A 125 -8.90 6.65 0.05
N VAL A 126 -7.80 6.03 0.47
CA VAL A 126 -6.88 5.34 -0.43
C VAL A 126 -7.54 4.05 -0.90
N LYS A 127 -7.79 3.98 -2.21
CA LYS A 127 -8.22 2.75 -2.87
C LYS A 127 -7.10 2.25 -3.76
N LEU A 128 -6.93 0.93 -3.81
CA LEU A 128 -6.16 0.31 -4.88
C LEU A 128 -6.84 0.60 -6.22
N ARG A 129 -6.12 0.43 -7.33
CA ARG A 129 -6.73 0.56 -8.68
C ARG A 129 -7.79 -0.52 -8.96
N ARG A 130 -8.07 -1.40 -7.99
CA ARG A 130 -8.92 -2.59 -8.11
C ARG A 130 -9.97 -2.58 -6.99
N LYS A 131 -11.07 -3.30 -7.22
CA LYS A 131 -12.18 -3.43 -6.26
C LYS A 131 -11.84 -4.35 -5.07
N THR A 132 -10.67 -4.96 -5.07
CA THR A 132 -10.17 -5.85 -4.02
C THR A 132 -9.11 -5.15 -3.17
N ASP A 133 -8.95 -5.63 -1.95
CA ASP A 133 -7.85 -5.30 -1.04
C ASP A 133 -6.58 -6.13 -1.33
N LYS A 134 -6.61 -6.97 -2.36
CA LYS A 134 -5.50 -7.83 -2.76
C LYS A 134 -4.83 -7.32 -4.02
N VAL A 135 -3.51 -7.47 -4.07
CA VAL A 135 -2.66 -7.18 -5.22
C VAL A 135 -1.80 -8.37 -5.56
N ALA A 136 -1.61 -8.63 -6.84
CA ALA A 136 -0.61 -9.57 -7.33
C ALA A 136 0.57 -8.83 -7.96
N ILE A 137 1.78 -9.28 -7.61
CA ILE A 137 3.04 -8.85 -8.20
C ILE A 137 3.78 -10.07 -8.75
N LEU A 138 4.48 -9.90 -9.86
CA LEU A 138 5.40 -10.90 -10.39
C LEU A 138 6.80 -10.56 -9.88
N ALA A 139 7.48 -11.55 -9.30
CA ALA A 139 8.88 -11.49 -8.87
C ALA A 139 9.71 -12.46 -9.71
N PHE A 140 10.80 -12.00 -10.32
CA PHE A 140 11.60 -12.81 -11.24
C PHE A 140 13.03 -12.27 -11.32
N LYS A 141 13.93 -13.06 -11.91
CA LYS A 141 15.29 -12.61 -12.20
C LYS A 141 15.34 -11.92 -13.57
N GLU A 142 15.81 -10.68 -13.58
CA GLU A 142 16.10 -9.89 -14.77
C GLU A 142 17.58 -9.53 -14.73
N GLU A 143 18.35 -9.96 -15.74
CA GLU A 143 19.81 -9.75 -15.80
C GLU A 143 20.56 -10.27 -14.55
N GLY A 144 20.05 -11.33 -13.92
CA GLY A 144 20.63 -11.93 -12.71
C GLY A 144 20.21 -11.27 -11.39
N GLU A 145 19.51 -10.14 -11.44
CA GLU A 145 18.99 -9.45 -10.26
C GLU A 145 17.50 -9.73 -10.07
N TRP A 146 17.04 -9.80 -8.82
CA TRP A 146 15.61 -9.90 -8.55
C TRP A 146 14.92 -8.57 -8.83
N ARG A 147 13.86 -8.65 -9.63
CA ARG A 147 12.99 -7.53 -9.98
C ARG A 147 11.54 -7.90 -9.81
N MET A 148 10.68 -6.90 -9.76
CA MET A 148 9.24 -7.08 -9.74
C MET A 148 8.49 -6.18 -10.71
N LEU A 149 7.30 -6.63 -11.09
CA LEU A 149 6.32 -5.82 -11.81
C LEU A 149 4.90 -6.18 -11.35
N PRO A 150 3.93 -5.25 -11.46
CA PRO A 150 2.54 -5.59 -11.17
C PRO A 150 2.05 -6.68 -12.10
N ALA A 151 1.40 -7.71 -11.57
CA ALA A 151 0.90 -8.80 -12.41
C ALA A 151 -0.11 -8.30 -13.47
N PRO A 152 -0.18 -8.93 -14.64
CA PRO A 152 -1.17 -8.62 -15.67
C PRO A 152 -2.59 -8.66 -15.11
N ALA A 153 -3.51 -7.91 -15.70
CA ALA A 153 -4.88 -7.78 -15.20
C ALA A 153 -5.60 -9.13 -15.03
N ALA A 154 -5.35 -10.10 -15.91
CA ALA A 154 -5.94 -11.44 -15.86
C ALA A 154 -5.42 -12.31 -14.70
N MET A 155 -4.30 -11.96 -14.09
CA MET A 155 -3.71 -12.65 -12.94
C MET A 155 -3.94 -11.90 -11.63
N GLN A 156 -4.64 -10.76 -11.66
CA GLN A 156 -4.92 -9.98 -10.46
C GLN A 156 -6.05 -10.62 -9.66
N PRO A 157 -5.98 -10.65 -8.32
CA PRO A 157 -7.07 -11.19 -7.50
C PRO A 157 -8.36 -10.41 -7.71
N GLY A 158 -9.46 -11.12 -7.96
CA GLY A 158 -10.77 -10.52 -8.23
C GLY A 158 -10.90 -9.90 -9.62
N SER A 159 -9.97 -10.19 -10.55
CA SER A 159 -10.32 -10.09 -11.96
C SER A 159 -11.34 -11.18 -12.25
N GLU A 160 -12.60 -10.79 -12.43
CA GLU A 160 -13.53 -11.61 -13.19
C GLU A 160 -12.85 -11.80 -14.56
N THR A 161 -12.39 -13.01 -14.85
CA THR A 161 -12.20 -13.43 -16.23
C THR A 161 -13.52 -13.11 -16.91
N MET A 162 -13.55 -12.06 -17.74
CA MET A 162 -14.55 -11.98 -18.79
C MET A 162 -14.41 -13.29 -19.54
N SER A 163 -15.34 -14.22 -19.25
CA SER A 163 -15.44 -15.47 -19.98
C SER A 163 -15.48 -15.11 -21.46
N GLU A 164 -14.72 -15.86 -22.25
CA GLU A 164 -14.68 -15.77 -23.71
C GLU A 164 -16.09 -15.86 -24.35
N SER A 165 -17.09 -16.28 -23.58
CA SER A 165 -18.52 -16.27 -23.91
C SER A 165 -19.16 -14.88 -24.09
N ASP A 166 -18.50 -13.79 -23.68
CA ASP A 166 -18.94 -12.40 -23.97
C ASP A 166 -18.16 -11.77 -25.13
N ARG A 167 -17.38 -12.57 -25.86
CA ARG A 167 -16.83 -12.16 -27.16
C ARG A 167 -17.97 -12.14 -28.17
N ALA A 168 -18.75 -11.06 -28.16
CA ALA A 168 -19.51 -10.66 -29.33
C ALA A 168 -18.56 -10.68 -30.54
N PRO A 169 -18.96 -11.24 -31.68
CA PRO A 169 -18.13 -11.21 -32.87
C PRO A 169 -17.79 -9.74 -33.15
N ALA A 170 -16.52 -9.46 -33.39
CA ALA A 170 -16.06 -8.14 -33.77
C ALA A 170 -16.72 -7.77 -35.10
N THR A 171 -17.87 -7.10 -35.05
CA THR A 171 -18.39 -6.35 -36.17
C THR A 171 -17.53 -5.10 -36.28
N THR A 172 -16.55 -5.19 -37.17
CA THR A 172 -15.79 -4.04 -37.66
C THR A 172 -16.77 -3.05 -38.27
N SER A 173 -17.03 -1.95 -37.56
CA SER A 173 -17.37 -0.69 -38.18
C SER A 173 -16.57 0.37 -37.45
N ALA A 174 -15.46 0.81 -38.07
CA ALA A 174 -14.82 2.04 -37.65
C ALA A 174 -15.87 3.17 -37.66
N PRO A 175 -15.84 4.12 -36.72
CA PRO A 175 -16.73 5.27 -36.79
C PRO A 175 -16.41 6.02 -38.09
N THR A 176 -17.39 6.15 -38.99
CA THR A 176 -17.30 7.13 -40.08
C THR A 176 -17.32 8.50 -39.42
N TYR A 177 -16.21 9.23 -39.52
CA TYR A 177 -16.13 10.57 -38.99
C TYR A 177 -16.49 11.58 -40.08
N PRO A 178 -17.15 12.69 -39.74
CA PRO A 178 -17.67 13.66 -40.72
C PRO A 178 -16.60 14.48 -41.47
N TRP A 179 -15.31 14.14 -41.32
CA TRP A 179 -14.19 14.74 -42.06
C TRP A 179 -13.56 13.78 -43.10
N ASP A 180 -14.09 12.57 -43.26
CA ASP A 180 -13.68 11.64 -44.33
C ASP A 180 -14.33 11.98 -45.70
N GLU A 181 -15.19 13.00 -45.78
CA GLU A 181 -15.86 13.42 -47.03
C GLU A 181 -15.19 14.62 -47.76
N GLU A 182 -14.02 15.11 -47.33
CA GLU A 182 -13.35 16.20 -48.05
C GLU A 182 -11.92 15.88 -48.50
N GLY A 183 -11.83 15.40 -49.75
CA GLY A 183 -10.90 15.92 -50.75
C GLY A 183 -10.02 14.89 -51.48
N PRO A 184 -9.52 15.19 -52.69
CA PRO A 184 -9.81 16.31 -53.61
C PRO A 184 -10.83 15.98 -54.73
#